data_AF-W9GEA7-F1
#
_entry.id   AF-W9GEA7-F1
#
_cell.length_a   1.000
_cell.length_b   1.000
_cell.length_c   1.000
_cell.angle_alpha   90.00
_cell.angle_beta   90.00
_cell.angle_gamma   90.00
#
_symmetry.space_group_name_H-M   'P 1'
#
loop_
_entity.id
_entity.type
_entity.pdbx_description
1 polymer ?
#
loop_
_entity_poly.entity_id
_entity_poly.type
_entity_poly.pdbx_seq_one_letter_code
_entity_poly.pdbx_strand_id
1 'polypeptide(L)'
;MTITAAAATVTVTPGAAGPTSDSGATMSGQDSGGDSGGQTPDGPPVITGALTGPRHLTMSDVFEHENWSEGSVAVPRVADAQQGIFTTVSGCGGAVQMELRFADQSGFLVFTAAQGLNSESSQDVMEFQVSSDGKLVDTKLVKFNAQQKLQADLSGVTAVTIAVKAQSSDNSCGRANAVILGLSIMPKS
;
A
#
# COMPACT_ATOMS: atom_id res chain seq x y z
N MET A 1 -33.80 15.62 -42.79
CA MET A 1 -32.69 14.66 -42.62
C MET A 1 -33.12 13.65 -41.57
N THR A 2 -33.42 12.42 -42.00
CA THR A 2 -33.88 11.33 -41.14
C THR A 2 -32.70 10.43 -40.82
N ILE A 3 -32.42 10.20 -39.54
CA ILE A 3 -31.35 9.30 -39.08
C ILE A 3 -31.99 7.99 -38.64
N THR A 4 -31.65 6.90 -39.33
CA THR A 4 -32.11 5.53 -39.00
C THR A 4 -31.06 4.89 -38.10
N ALA A 5 -31.45 4.44 -36.91
CA ALA A 5 -30.58 3.72 -35.98
C ALA A 5 -30.69 2.20 -36.22
N ALA A 6 -29.55 1.53 -36.40
CA ALA A 6 -29.45 0.08 -36.49
C ALA A 6 -29.15 -0.52 -35.10
N ALA A 7 -29.89 -1.55 -34.71
CA ALA A 7 -29.70 -2.28 -33.46
C ALA A 7 -28.63 -3.38 -33.62
N ALA A 8 -27.73 -3.52 -32.64
CA ALA A 8 -26.75 -4.60 -32.55
C ALA A 8 -27.17 -5.64 -31.50
N THR A 9 -27.14 -6.91 -31.88
CA THR A 9 -27.46 -8.06 -31.03
C THR A 9 -26.20 -8.64 -30.39
N VAL A 10 -26.23 -8.91 -29.08
CA VAL A 10 -25.15 -9.58 -28.34
C VAL A 10 -25.57 -11.03 -28.06
N THR A 11 -24.71 -11.99 -28.40
CA THR A 11 -24.89 -13.42 -28.10
C THR A 11 -23.98 -13.79 -26.93
N VAL A 12 -24.54 -14.37 -25.87
CA VAL A 12 -23.81 -14.88 -24.69
C VAL A 12 -23.88 -16.41 -24.71
N THR A 13 -22.73 -17.07 -24.60
CA THR A 13 -22.65 -18.54 -24.48
C THR A 13 -22.21 -18.89 -23.05
N PRO A 14 -23.00 -19.64 -22.26
CA PRO A 14 -22.56 -20.22 -21.00
C PRO A 14 -22.07 -21.66 -21.21
N GLY A 15 -20.89 -21.99 -20.67
CA GLY A 15 -20.39 -23.36 -20.54
C GLY A 15 -20.11 -23.68 -19.08
N ALA A 16 -20.72 -24.74 -18.55
CA ALA A 16 -20.71 -25.14 -17.13
C ALA A 16 -20.12 -26.55 -16.91
N ALA A 17 -19.50 -26.73 -15.73
CA ALA A 17 -19.21 -27.96 -14.94
C ALA A 17 -18.34 -29.05 -15.60
N GLY A 18 -17.47 -29.82 -14.93
CA GLY A 18 -17.27 -30.22 -13.53
C GLY A 18 -16.16 -31.32 -13.47
N PRO A 19 -15.99 -32.06 -12.36
CA PRO A 19 -14.69 -32.43 -11.77
C PRO A 19 -14.17 -33.86 -12.09
N THR A 20 -12.89 -34.14 -11.80
CA THR A 20 -12.40 -35.47 -11.37
C THR A 20 -11.08 -35.39 -10.58
N SER A 21 -11.01 -36.13 -9.47
CA SER A 21 -9.80 -36.56 -8.77
C SER A 21 -9.58 -38.05 -9.05
N ASP A 22 -8.35 -38.55 -9.19
CA ASP A 22 -7.86 -39.74 -8.47
C ASP A 22 -6.33 -39.95 -8.60
N SER A 23 -5.82 -40.80 -7.70
CA SER A 23 -4.46 -41.00 -7.20
C SER A 23 -3.58 -42.04 -7.93
N GLY A 24 -2.27 -42.02 -7.62
CA GLY A 24 -1.30 -43.14 -7.74
C GLY A 24 -0.15 -42.85 -8.74
N ALA A 25 1.14 -43.12 -8.51
CA ALA A 25 1.87 -43.86 -7.49
C ALA A 25 3.37 -43.45 -7.48
N THR A 26 4.06 -43.90 -6.44
CA THR A 26 5.48 -43.80 -6.02
C THR A 26 6.55 -44.00 -7.10
N MET A 27 7.66 -43.22 -7.02
CA MET A 27 9.03 -43.71 -7.24
C MET A 27 10.04 -42.78 -6.54
N SER A 28 10.90 -43.39 -5.72
CA SER A 28 12.06 -42.83 -5.05
C SER A 28 13.17 -42.45 -6.03
N GLY A 29 13.72 -41.25 -5.88
CA GLY A 29 14.93 -40.78 -6.57
C GLY A 29 15.61 -39.72 -5.72
N GLN A 30 16.66 -40.13 -5.02
CA GLN A 30 17.54 -39.28 -4.24
C GLN A 30 18.59 -38.68 -5.18
N ASP A 31 18.69 -37.36 -5.27
CA ASP A 31 19.95 -36.66 -5.52
C ASP A 31 19.91 -35.24 -4.94
N SER A 32 21.07 -34.83 -4.46
CA SER A 32 21.33 -33.68 -3.61
C SER A 32 21.51 -32.42 -4.45
N GLY A 33 20.69 -31.41 -4.19
CA GLY A 33 20.89 -30.06 -4.73
C GLY A 33 20.41 -29.07 -3.69
N GLY A 34 21.35 -28.47 -2.97
CA GLY A 34 21.04 -27.38 -2.05
C GLY A 34 20.44 -26.21 -2.83
N ASP A 35 19.21 -25.86 -2.51
CA ASP A 35 18.73 -24.51 -2.69
C ASP A 35 18.08 -24.08 -1.38
N SER A 36 18.37 -22.84 -1.02
CA SER A 36 18.08 -22.26 0.27
C SER A 36 16.58 -22.02 0.32
N GLY A 37 15.83 -23.03 0.76
CA GLY A 37 14.45 -22.89 1.16
C GLY A 37 14.38 -21.86 2.28
N GLY A 38 14.24 -20.59 1.91
CA GLY A 38 13.84 -19.54 2.82
C GLY A 38 12.45 -19.93 3.31
N GLN A 39 12.39 -20.57 4.47
CA GLN A 39 11.16 -20.78 5.20
C GLN A 39 10.47 -19.42 5.29
N THR A 40 9.29 -19.28 4.68
CA THR A 40 8.40 -18.19 5.03
C THR A 40 8.19 -18.30 6.53
N PRO A 41 8.60 -17.31 7.35
CA PRO A 41 8.39 -17.39 8.78
C PRO A 41 6.89 -17.59 9.04
N ASP A 42 6.56 -18.60 9.84
CA ASP A 42 5.19 -18.92 10.23
C ASP A 42 4.77 -17.90 11.31
N GLY A 43 4.50 -16.66 10.90
CA GLY A 43 4.28 -15.55 11.80
C GLY A 43 3.99 -14.23 11.08
N PRO A 44 3.46 -13.23 11.80
CA PRO A 44 3.21 -11.93 11.23
C PRO A 44 4.47 -11.30 10.62
N PRO A 45 4.35 -10.45 9.59
CA PRO A 45 5.51 -9.83 8.97
C PRO A 45 6.24 -8.97 10.01
N VAL A 46 7.54 -9.25 10.16
CA VAL A 46 8.48 -8.45 10.96
C VAL A 46 9.67 -8.14 10.08
N ILE A 47 9.97 -6.85 9.96
CA ILE A 47 11.09 -6.35 9.19
C ILE A 47 12.35 -6.49 10.04
N THR A 48 13.24 -7.37 9.58
CA THR A 48 14.54 -7.62 10.19
C THR A 48 15.68 -7.31 9.23
N GLY A 49 16.87 -7.08 9.79
CA GLY A 49 18.13 -7.22 9.09
C GLY A 49 18.91 -5.91 8.93
N ALA A 50 20.24 -6.04 8.95
CA ALA A 50 21.12 -4.94 8.62
C ALA A 50 20.98 -4.57 7.13
N LEU A 51 20.79 -3.28 6.86
CA LEU A 51 20.67 -2.77 5.50
C LEU A 51 22.06 -2.45 4.93
N THR A 52 22.36 -3.01 3.76
CA THR A 52 23.51 -2.62 2.93
C THR A 52 23.15 -1.53 1.92
N GLY A 53 21.86 -1.18 1.83
CA GLY A 53 21.30 -0.16 0.94
C GLY A 53 19.81 0.06 1.22
N PRO A 54 19.13 0.91 0.42
CA PRO A 54 17.69 1.10 0.53
C PRO A 54 16.93 -0.23 0.40
N ARG A 55 15.97 -0.48 1.30
CA ARG A 55 15.00 -1.58 1.18
C ARG A 55 13.63 -1.01 0.88
N HIS A 56 13.08 -1.32 -0.28
CA HIS A 56 11.68 -1.03 -0.59
C HIS A 56 10.76 -1.93 0.22
N LEU A 57 9.65 -1.37 0.70
CA LEU A 57 8.61 -2.08 1.44
C LEU A 57 7.31 -2.08 0.63
N THR A 58 6.55 -3.15 0.80
CA THR A 58 5.30 -3.45 0.09
C THR A 58 4.20 -3.77 1.10
N MET A 59 2.98 -4.00 0.64
CA MET A 59 1.89 -4.47 1.51
C MET A 59 2.17 -5.83 2.16
N SER A 60 3.10 -6.63 1.60
CA SER A 60 3.52 -7.89 2.24
C SER A 60 4.37 -7.69 3.50
N ASP A 61 4.95 -6.50 3.68
CA ASP A 61 5.71 -6.13 4.89
C ASP A 61 4.81 -5.53 5.99
N VAL A 62 3.54 -5.24 5.67
CA VAL A 62 2.60 -4.55 6.56
C VAL A 62 1.93 -5.55 7.49
N PHE A 63 2.05 -5.29 8.80
CA PHE A 63 1.50 -6.15 9.85
C PHE A 63 -0.03 -6.05 9.94
N GLU A 64 -0.55 -4.83 9.97
CA GLU A 64 -1.98 -4.55 10.07
C GLU A 64 -2.32 -3.48 9.06
N HIS A 65 -3.37 -3.69 8.28
CA HIS A 65 -3.82 -2.73 7.29
C HIS A 65 -5.34 -2.76 7.13
N GLU A 66 -6.00 -1.67 7.48
CA GLU A 66 -7.42 -1.52 7.18
C GLU A 66 -7.58 -0.79 5.85
N ASN A 67 -8.16 -1.44 4.84
CA ASN A 67 -8.53 -0.82 3.56
C ASN A 67 -7.37 -0.17 2.77
N TRP A 68 -6.12 -0.55 3.04
CA TRP A 68 -4.98 -0.20 2.20
C TRP A 68 -4.81 -1.24 1.09
N SER A 69 -4.32 -0.79 -0.05
CA SER A 69 -4.03 -1.62 -1.22
C SER A 69 -2.77 -1.12 -1.88
N GLU A 70 -2.12 -2.00 -2.64
CA GLU A 70 -0.91 -1.68 -3.41
C GLU A 70 -1.19 -1.81 -4.91
N GLY A 71 -0.64 -0.90 -5.71
CA GLY A 71 -0.77 -0.92 -7.15
C GLY A 71 -0.33 0.36 -7.85
N SER A 72 -0.73 0.50 -9.11
CA SER A 72 -0.40 1.66 -9.92
C SER A 72 -1.27 2.87 -9.57
N VAL A 73 -0.64 3.99 -9.27
CA VAL A 73 -1.28 5.23 -8.80
C VAL A 73 -0.80 6.44 -9.59
N ALA A 74 -1.74 7.30 -9.98
CA ALA A 74 -1.45 8.58 -10.61
C ALA A 74 -1.51 9.70 -9.55
N VAL A 75 -0.42 10.45 -9.41
CA VAL A 75 -0.30 11.54 -8.43
C VAL A 75 0.08 12.85 -9.13
N PRO A 76 -0.17 14.02 -8.51
CA PRO A 76 0.18 15.31 -9.08
C PRO A 76 1.67 15.44 -9.38
N ARG A 77 2.01 16.13 -10.47
CA ARG A 77 3.40 16.48 -10.84
C ARG A 77 4.31 15.29 -11.16
N VAL A 78 3.73 14.11 -11.40
CA VAL A 78 4.41 12.95 -11.95
C VAL A 78 3.73 12.59 -13.26
N ALA A 79 4.51 12.45 -14.33
CA ALA A 79 3.96 12.23 -15.67
C ALA A 79 3.29 10.87 -15.82
N ASP A 80 3.92 9.83 -15.26
CA ASP A 80 3.49 8.44 -15.38
C ASP A 80 2.99 7.91 -14.04
N ALA A 81 2.03 6.99 -14.09
CA ALA A 81 1.57 6.29 -12.90
C ALA A 81 2.74 5.50 -12.26
N GLN A 82 2.83 5.54 -10.94
CA GLN A 82 3.90 4.92 -10.16
C GLN A 82 3.35 3.76 -9.34
N GLN A 83 4.20 2.82 -8.93
CA GLN A 83 3.83 1.87 -7.90
C GLN A 83 3.66 2.59 -6.56
N GLY A 84 2.59 2.29 -5.83
CA GLY A 84 2.31 2.91 -4.54
C GLY A 84 1.30 2.15 -3.71
N ILE A 85 1.18 2.57 -2.45
CA ILE A 85 0.22 2.05 -1.47
C ILE A 85 -0.85 3.13 -1.28
N PHE A 86 -2.12 2.77 -1.32
CA PHE A 86 -3.21 3.74 -1.31
C PHE A 86 -4.42 3.25 -0.52
N THR A 87 -5.23 4.20 -0.07
CA THR A 87 -6.53 3.95 0.56
C THR A 87 -7.48 5.09 0.25
N THR A 88 -8.78 4.85 0.38
CA THR A 88 -9.81 5.89 0.25
C THR A 88 -10.28 6.31 1.64
N VAL A 89 -10.19 7.60 1.93
CA VAL A 89 -10.73 8.20 3.15
C VAL A 89 -11.91 9.12 2.82
N SER A 90 -12.78 9.34 3.79
CA SER A 90 -13.87 10.32 3.69
C SER A 90 -13.57 11.54 4.55
N GLY A 91 -13.94 12.73 4.09
CA GLY A 91 -13.84 13.98 4.85
C GLY A 91 -14.67 14.01 6.15
N CYS A 92 -15.63 13.09 6.30
CA CYS A 92 -16.41 12.88 7.51
C CYS A 92 -16.01 11.62 8.29
N GLY A 93 -15.01 10.89 7.80
CA GLY A 93 -14.53 9.64 8.38
C GLY A 93 -13.46 9.85 9.46
N GLY A 94 -13.17 8.77 10.18
CA GLY A 94 -12.00 8.68 11.05
C GLY A 94 -10.70 8.48 10.25
N ALA A 95 -9.59 8.41 10.98
CA ALA A 95 -8.32 8.01 10.38
C ALA A 95 -8.35 6.52 10.01
N VAL A 96 -7.69 6.20 8.88
CA VAL A 96 -7.39 4.85 8.44
C VAL A 96 -5.89 4.63 8.62
N GLN A 97 -5.47 3.47 9.09
CA GLN A 97 -4.08 3.22 9.48
C GLN A 97 -3.52 1.92 8.95
N MET A 98 -2.19 1.88 8.88
CA MET A 98 -1.42 0.65 8.70
C MET A 98 -0.22 0.63 9.67
N GLU A 99 0.18 -0.57 10.10
CA GLU A 99 1.30 -0.80 11.02
C GLU A 99 2.40 -1.63 10.37
N LEU A 100 3.65 -1.21 10.56
CA LEU A 100 4.87 -1.94 10.22
C LEU A 100 5.58 -2.35 11.51
N ARG A 101 6.11 -3.57 11.56
CA ARG A 101 6.85 -4.09 12.72
C ARG A 101 8.31 -4.32 12.39
N PHE A 102 9.17 -4.01 13.34
CA PHE A 102 10.62 -4.03 13.18
C PHE A 102 11.27 -4.82 14.31
N ALA A 103 12.33 -5.54 14.00
CA ALA A 103 13.22 -6.14 14.99
C ALA A 103 14.68 -5.86 14.61
N ASP A 104 15.39 -5.20 15.54
CA ASP A 104 16.79 -4.76 15.39
C ASP A 104 17.07 -3.96 14.11
N GLN A 105 16.11 -3.12 13.71
CA GLN A 105 16.25 -2.24 12.56
C GLN A 105 16.92 -0.92 12.95
N SER A 106 17.72 -0.36 12.04
CA SER A 106 18.21 1.01 12.12
C SER A 106 18.05 1.69 10.77
N GLY A 107 18.14 3.03 10.75
CA GLY A 107 17.87 3.82 9.55
C GLY A 107 16.65 4.71 9.71
N PHE A 108 16.07 5.07 8.57
CA PHE A 108 14.85 5.85 8.49
C PHE A 108 13.83 5.14 7.62
N LEU A 109 12.61 4.97 8.12
CA LEU A 109 11.46 4.72 7.26
C LEU A 109 11.15 6.03 6.53
N VAL A 110 11.07 6.01 5.21
CA VAL A 110 10.79 7.19 4.38
C VAL A 110 9.72 6.87 3.36
N PHE A 111 8.86 7.85 3.07
CA PHE A 111 7.91 7.79 1.97
C PHE A 111 7.46 9.18 1.55
N THR A 112 6.84 9.26 0.38
CA THR A 112 6.18 10.47 -0.10
C THR A 112 4.67 10.27 -0.05
N ALA A 113 3.98 11.13 0.70
CA ALA A 113 2.54 11.20 0.74
C ALA A 113 2.00 12.15 -0.34
N ALA A 114 0.90 11.74 -0.96
CA ALA A 114 0.18 12.49 -1.98
C ALA A 114 -1.32 12.23 -1.86
N GLN A 115 -2.10 13.04 -2.56
CA GLN A 115 -3.49 12.71 -2.88
C GLN A 115 -3.56 12.25 -4.34
N GLY A 116 -4.25 11.14 -4.60
CA GLY A 116 -4.37 10.57 -5.94
C GLY A 116 -5.20 11.45 -6.87
N LEU A 117 -4.81 11.53 -8.15
CA LEU A 117 -5.52 12.31 -9.18
C LEU A 117 -6.94 11.80 -9.46
N ASN A 118 -7.24 10.56 -9.06
CA ASN A 118 -8.57 9.94 -9.13
C ASN A 118 -9.42 10.18 -7.87
N SER A 119 -9.05 11.12 -6.99
CA SER A 119 -9.87 11.51 -5.84
C SER A 119 -11.15 12.22 -6.29
N GLU A 120 -12.27 11.98 -5.59
CA GLU A 120 -13.53 12.67 -5.86
C GLU A 120 -13.47 14.14 -5.40
N SER A 121 -12.89 14.39 -4.23
CA SER A 121 -12.65 15.75 -3.71
C SER A 121 -11.23 16.20 -4.00
N SER A 122 -11.05 17.40 -4.56
CA SER A 122 -9.76 18.10 -4.64
C SER A 122 -9.58 19.18 -3.58
N GLN A 123 -10.62 19.41 -2.75
CA GLN A 123 -10.62 20.42 -1.69
C GLN A 123 -10.22 19.84 -0.34
N ASP A 124 -10.32 18.52 -0.18
CA ASP A 124 -9.90 17.83 1.02
C ASP A 124 -8.38 17.97 1.22
N VAL A 125 -7.97 18.16 2.46
CA VAL A 125 -6.56 18.16 2.85
C VAL A 125 -6.29 16.87 3.62
N MET A 126 -5.35 16.08 3.13
CA MET A 126 -4.98 14.81 3.76
C MET A 126 -4.02 15.07 4.91
N GLU A 127 -4.37 14.68 6.12
CA GLU A 127 -3.47 14.70 7.27
C GLU A 127 -2.85 13.32 7.44
N PHE A 128 -1.58 13.21 7.08
CA PHE A 128 -0.76 12.02 7.32
C PHE A 128 -0.03 12.18 8.64
N GLN A 129 -0.11 11.16 9.48
CA GLN A 129 0.58 11.05 10.76
C GLN A 129 1.46 9.81 10.77
N VAL A 130 2.67 9.94 11.29
CA VAL A 130 3.60 8.85 11.51
C VAL A 130 3.92 8.77 12.99
N SER A 131 3.73 7.60 13.58
CA SER A 131 4.00 7.34 14.99
C SER A 131 4.98 6.20 15.16
N SER A 132 6.00 6.37 16.00
CA SER A 132 6.92 5.30 16.42
C SER A 132 6.58 4.86 17.83
N ASP A 133 6.32 3.56 18.02
CA ASP A 133 5.90 2.96 19.30
C ASP A 133 4.78 3.76 20.00
N GLY A 134 3.78 4.18 19.22
CA GLY A 134 2.61 4.94 19.68
C GLY A 134 2.85 6.44 19.91
N LYS A 135 4.07 6.96 19.69
CA LYS A 135 4.38 8.40 19.81
C LYS A 135 4.42 9.05 18.44
N LEU A 136 3.66 10.12 18.24
CA LEU A 136 3.69 10.90 17.01
C LEU A 136 5.10 11.50 16.77
N VAL A 137 5.70 11.19 15.63
CA VAL A 137 7.05 11.65 15.24
C VAL A 137 7.05 12.56 14.01
N ASP A 138 6.06 12.45 13.13
CA ASP A 138 5.88 13.38 12.01
C ASP A 138 4.40 13.52 11.65
N THR A 139 4.00 14.70 11.19
CA THR A 139 2.67 15.00 10.65
C THR A 139 2.82 15.94 9.46
N LYS A 140 2.11 15.63 8.37
CA LYS A 140 2.03 16.51 7.18
C LYS A 140 0.59 16.67 6.73
N LEU A 141 0.27 17.91 6.34
CA LEU A 141 -0.94 18.22 5.59
C LEU A 141 -0.60 18.22 4.10
N VAL A 142 -1.33 17.42 3.32
CA VAL A 142 -1.11 17.20 1.89
C VAL A 142 -2.34 17.66 1.12
N LYS A 143 -2.18 18.72 0.33
CA LYS A 143 -3.21 19.25 -0.57
C LYS A 143 -3.22 18.47 -1.89
N PHE A 144 -4.34 18.53 -2.62
CA PHE A 144 -4.53 17.81 -3.88
C PHE A 144 -3.43 17.99 -4.93
N ASN A 145 -2.74 19.12 -5.01
CA ASN A 145 -1.70 19.40 -6.01
C ASN A 145 -0.26 19.35 -5.46
N ALA A 146 -0.09 18.72 -4.29
CA ALA A 146 1.15 18.68 -3.54
C ALA A 146 1.56 17.24 -3.20
N GLN A 147 2.85 17.09 -2.92
CA GLN A 147 3.43 15.89 -2.34
C GLN A 147 4.27 16.30 -1.13
N GLN A 148 4.33 15.45 -0.10
CA GLN A 148 5.10 15.71 1.12
C GLN A 148 5.91 14.47 1.48
N LYS A 149 7.19 14.66 1.81
CA LYS A 149 8.03 13.57 2.33
C LYS A 149 7.81 13.46 3.84
N LEU A 150 7.63 12.23 4.31
CA LEU A 150 7.58 11.87 5.72
C LEU A 150 8.71 10.92 6.07
N GLN A 151 9.14 10.94 7.32
CA GLN A 151 10.16 10.03 7.82
C GLN A 151 10.01 9.69 9.30
N ALA A 152 10.51 8.51 9.69
CA ALA A 152 10.67 8.10 11.09
C ALA A 152 12.05 7.44 11.31
N ASP A 153 12.77 7.85 12.36
CA ASP A 153 13.97 7.12 12.80
C ASP A 153 13.55 5.77 13.37
N LEU A 154 14.22 4.70 12.95
CA LEU A 154 13.93 3.32 13.37
C LEU A 154 14.80 2.86 14.54
N SER A 155 15.67 3.71 15.08
CA SER A 155 16.61 3.34 16.14
C SER A 155 15.89 2.99 17.43
N GLY A 156 15.89 1.70 17.76
CA GLY A 156 15.19 1.19 18.93
C GLY A 156 13.66 1.20 18.80
N VAL A 157 13.14 1.35 17.58
CA VAL A 157 11.70 1.33 17.30
C VAL A 157 11.24 -0.08 16.96
N THR A 158 10.11 -0.48 17.52
CA THR A 158 9.51 -1.82 17.29
C THR A 158 8.29 -1.77 16.37
N ALA A 159 7.56 -0.65 16.37
CA ALA A 159 6.42 -0.45 15.50
C ALA A 159 6.37 0.97 14.94
N VAL A 160 6.00 1.09 13.66
CA VAL A 160 5.63 2.36 13.06
C VAL A 160 4.20 2.27 12.52
N THR A 161 3.36 3.19 12.96
CA THR A 161 2.00 3.37 12.43
C THR A 161 1.98 4.55 11.48
N ILE A 162 1.40 4.35 10.29
CA ILE A 162 1.08 5.42 9.35
C ILE A 162 -0.44 5.55 9.32
N ALA A 163 -0.95 6.71 9.74
CA ALA A 163 -2.38 7.01 9.76
C ALA A 163 -2.69 8.17 8.84
N VAL A 164 -3.86 8.12 8.20
CA VAL A 164 -4.33 9.19 7.31
C VAL A 164 -5.81 9.46 7.52
N LYS A 165 -6.18 10.73 7.55
CA LYS A 165 -7.58 11.20 7.48
C LYS A 165 -7.72 12.35 6.50
N ALA A 166 -8.90 12.53 5.93
CA ALA A 166 -9.22 13.73 5.17
C ALA A 166 -9.78 14.80 6.12
N GLN A 167 -9.29 16.02 5.97
CA GLN A 167 -9.88 17.21 6.54
C GLN A 167 -10.67 17.93 5.45
N SER A 168 -12.01 17.90 5.56
CA SER A 168 -12.89 18.67 4.69
C SER A 168 -12.99 20.11 5.19
N SER A 169 -12.84 21.08 4.29
CA SER A 169 -12.94 22.50 4.60
C SER A 169 -14.36 23.06 4.46
N ASP A 170 -15.25 22.31 3.79
CA ASP A 170 -16.63 22.71 3.49
C ASP A 170 -17.67 21.82 4.18
N ASN A 171 -17.25 20.98 5.13
CA ASN A 171 -18.05 19.95 5.79
C ASN A 171 -18.70 18.94 4.80
N SER A 172 -18.20 18.86 3.56
CA SER A 172 -18.61 17.80 2.65
C SER A 172 -17.98 16.47 3.08
N CYS A 173 -18.75 15.38 2.92
CA CYS A 173 -18.26 14.02 3.15
C CYS A 173 -17.61 13.42 1.90
N GLY A 174 -16.95 14.25 1.11
CA GLY A 174 -16.23 13.83 -0.10
C GLY A 174 -15.22 12.72 0.19
N ARG A 175 -14.88 11.95 -0.84
CA ARG A 175 -13.86 10.91 -0.76
C ARG A 175 -12.57 11.38 -1.42
N ALA A 176 -11.46 11.05 -0.78
CA ALA A 176 -10.13 11.35 -1.26
C ALA A 176 -9.26 10.09 -1.19
N ASN A 177 -8.43 9.89 -2.21
CA ASN A 177 -7.50 8.77 -2.25
C ASN A 177 -6.16 9.22 -1.67
N ALA A 178 -5.82 8.70 -0.49
CA ALA A 178 -4.51 8.81 0.12
C ALA A 178 -3.53 7.94 -0.67
N VAL A 179 -2.35 8.46 -0.99
CA VAL A 179 -1.30 7.70 -1.69
C VAL A 179 0.03 7.85 -0.97
N ILE A 180 0.73 6.73 -0.82
CA ILE A 180 2.10 6.58 -0.33
C ILE A 180 2.96 6.05 -1.47
N LEU A 181 4.02 6.79 -1.81
CA LEU A 181 5.00 6.42 -2.83
C LEU A 181 6.36 6.14 -2.20
N GLY A 182 7.06 5.15 -2.77
CA GLY A 182 8.46 4.87 -2.45
C GLY A 182 8.70 4.50 -0.98
N LEU A 183 7.75 3.85 -0.32
CA LEU A 183 7.90 3.40 1.06
C LEU A 183 9.14 2.52 1.18
N SER A 184 10.15 3.00 1.91
CA SER A 184 11.44 2.35 1.97
C SER A 184 12.12 2.60 3.31
N ILE A 185 13.04 1.71 3.67
CA ILE A 185 14.00 1.96 4.75
C ILE A 185 15.31 2.39 4.13
N MET A 186 15.81 3.54 4.59
CA MET A 186 17.10 4.09 4.19
C MET A 186 18.11 3.87 5.32
N PRO A 187 19.35 3.45 5.03
CA PRO A 187 20.42 3.39 6.03
C PRO A 187 20.66 4.77 6.68
N LYS A 188 21.19 4.77 7.92
CA LYS A 188 21.79 6.00 8.49
C LYS A 188 23.07 6.30 7.70
N SER A 189 23.19 7.53 7.21
CA SER A 189 24.42 8.07 6.59
C SER A 189 25.54 8.22 7.61
#